data_AF-A0A9D3XN72-F1
#
_entry.id   AF-A0A9D3XN72-F1
#
_cell.length_a   1.000
_cell.length_b   1.000
_cell.length_c   1.000
_cell.angle_alpha   90.00
_cell.angle_beta   90.00
_cell.angle_gamma   90.00
#
_symmetry.space_group_name_H-M   'P 1'
#
loop_
_entity.id
_entity.type
_entity.pdbx_description
1 polymer ?
#
loop_
_entity_poly.entity_id
_entity_poly.type
_entity_poly.pdbx_seq_one_letter_code
_entity_poly.pdbx_strand_id
1 'polypeptide(L)'
;MPAIVPKSKAPGADFCGVNTYYYVVRSDLGCYMRSTNFNEGKDLNVFSLHPSCQGGEHYLAHQDDLFYIIKGGAYRRVSNMNMDAEAEVYNLHPNCQGGDHYLSVFGYFYIIFQSKGVYRRVTNMNTDSDAVEYSLHPSCRDGLYYWGIKDYYYFVKPHDEWGIQYYRTTNFHENTDAVTYSFHPDVVNFLPGGLAITQGSAFGTWKAIKTISNDSNTPITWNKITRKVGYAKEKMSSIEHNWSVSISASYQSGALTKAIAKYQFSLTAQYGGKSVNTEQENWSEATDMEESVSLTLQPKEKIYIWQYQLGLGKKSILFCRDMKFNDNPNPPTEVPLPPSNQ
;
A
#
# COMPACT_ATOMS: atom_id res chain seq x y z
N MET A 1 -8.97 -10.11 11.48
CA MET A 1 -8.85 -8.66 11.16
C MET A 1 -7.77 -8.50 10.11
N PRO A 2 -7.89 -7.52 9.19
CA PRO A 2 -6.84 -7.27 8.20
C PRO A 2 -5.53 -6.86 8.89
N ALA A 3 -4.41 -7.35 8.37
CA ALA A 3 -3.08 -7.01 8.87
C ALA A 3 -2.33 -6.10 7.88
N ILE A 4 -1.28 -5.43 8.36
CA ILE A 4 -0.29 -4.77 7.50
C ILE A 4 0.53 -5.84 6.78
N VAL A 5 0.85 -5.60 5.51
CA VAL A 5 1.71 -6.49 4.74
C VAL A 5 3.15 -6.33 5.24
N PRO A 6 3.85 -7.41 5.64
CA PRO A 6 5.25 -7.33 6.06
C PRO A 6 6.16 -6.92 4.90
N LYS A 7 7.31 -6.32 5.20
CA LYS A 7 8.32 -5.92 4.20
C LYS A 7 8.65 -7.02 3.18
N SER A 8 8.80 -8.26 3.65
CA SER A 8 9.12 -9.43 2.82
C SER A 8 8.06 -9.77 1.77
N LYS A 9 6.85 -9.21 1.87
CA LYS A 9 5.74 -9.39 0.92
C LYS A 9 5.26 -8.06 0.33
N ALA A 10 5.97 -6.97 0.59
CA ALA A 10 5.64 -5.63 0.10
C ALA A 10 6.87 -5.03 -0.60
N PRO A 11 7.31 -5.60 -1.74
CA PRO A 11 8.42 -5.04 -2.50
C PRO A 11 8.11 -3.59 -2.87
N GLY A 12 9.09 -2.71 -2.70
CA GLY A 12 8.95 -1.28 -2.94
C GLY A 12 8.32 -0.47 -1.80
N ALA A 13 7.84 -1.10 -0.72
CA ALA A 13 7.50 -0.39 0.52
C ALA A 13 8.65 -0.46 1.52
N ASP A 14 8.97 0.65 2.19
CA ASP A 14 9.95 0.66 3.29
C ASP A 14 9.77 1.85 4.24
N PHE A 15 10.47 1.84 5.37
CA PHE A 15 10.52 2.93 6.32
C PHE A 15 11.95 3.44 6.46
N CYS A 16 12.11 4.75 6.55
CA CYS A 16 13.38 5.34 6.95
C CYS A 16 13.17 6.60 7.78
N GLY A 17 14.25 7.15 8.32
CA GLY A 17 14.17 8.29 9.20
C GLY A 17 15.53 8.94 9.43
N VAL A 18 15.52 10.25 9.64
CA VAL A 18 16.70 11.03 10.00
C VAL A 18 16.26 12.31 10.68
N ASN A 19 17.03 12.79 11.66
CA ASN A 19 16.74 14.03 12.37
C ASN A 19 15.33 14.04 12.96
N THR A 20 14.42 14.89 12.51
CA THR A 20 13.03 14.93 13.00
C THR A 20 12.03 14.28 12.06
N TYR A 21 12.49 13.74 10.93
CA TYR A 21 11.61 13.28 9.86
C TYR A 21 11.53 11.75 9.82
N TYR A 22 10.28 11.30 9.75
CA TYR A 22 9.87 9.94 9.50
C TYR A 22 9.45 9.82 8.04
N TYR A 23 9.81 8.71 7.39
CA TYR A 23 9.46 8.46 6.01
C TYR A 23 8.82 7.10 5.85
N VAL A 24 7.73 7.04 5.08
CA VAL A 24 7.22 5.80 4.48
C VAL A 24 7.46 5.89 2.99
N VAL A 25 8.29 5.00 2.46
CA VAL A 25 8.57 4.91 1.03
C VAL A 25 7.59 3.92 0.41
N ARG A 26 6.95 4.33 -0.70
CA ARG A 26 6.09 3.51 -1.55
C ARG A 26 6.59 3.61 -2.99
N SER A 27 7.77 3.04 -3.23
CA SER A 27 8.39 3.00 -4.56
C SER A 27 7.57 2.21 -5.56
N ASP A 28 6.77 1.25 -5.08
CA ASP A 28 5.75 0.56 -5.86
C ASP A 28 4.65 1.51 -6.40
N LEU A 29 4.44 2.64 -5.71
CA LEU A 29 3.56 3.72 -6.13
C LEU A 29 4.33 4.96 -6.63
N GLY A 30 5.65 4.88 -6.75
CA GLY A 30 6.50 6.00 -7.18
C GLY A 30 6.45 7.22 -6.27
N CYS A 31 6.22 7.05 -4.95
CA CYS A 31 6.13 8.16 -4.01
C CYS A 31 6.65 7.80 -2.61
N TYR A 32 6.80 8.81 -1.75
CA TYR A 32 7.03 8.62 -0.32
C TYR A 32 6.31 9.68 0.50
N MET A 33 5.93 9.31 1.72
CA MET A 33 5.39 10.22 2.72
C MET A 33 6.52 10.65 3.67
N ARG A 34 6.58 11.93 4.00
CA ARG A 34 7.39 12.51 5.09
C ARG A 34 6.45 13.00 6.19
N SER A 35 6.81 12.78 7.44
CA SER A 35 6.10 13.27 8.62
C SER A 35 7.09 13.69 9.71
N THR A 36 6.70 14.57 10.61
CA THR A 36 7.46 14.86 11.84
C THR A 36 7.04 14.00 13.03
N ASN A 37 5.86 13.36 12.94
CA ASN A 37 5.33 12.48 13.99
C ASN A 37 4.21 11.59 13.43
N PHE A 38 4.47 10.28 13.35
CA PHE A 38 3.49 9.30 12.87
C PHE A 38 2.35 9.01 13.84
N ASN A 39 2.52 9.20 15.15
CA ASN A 39 1.46 9.00 16.14
C ASN A 39 0.42 10.13 16.08
N GLU A 40 0.90 11.37 15.96
CA GLU A 40 0.02 12.54 15.89
C GLU A 40 -0.45 12.85 14.46
N GLY A 41 0.13 12.22 13.45
CA GLY A 41 -0.21 12.50 12.04
C GLY A 41 0.22 13.89 11.60
N LYS A 42 1.35 14.41 12.12
CA LYS A 42 1.81 15.78 11.84
C LYS A 42 2.61 15.87 10.55
N ASP A 43 2.41 16.97 9.83
CA ASP A 43 3.16 17.35 8.62
C ASP A 43 3.23 16.23 7.57
N LEU A 44 2.11 15.53 7.32
CA LEU A 44 2.04 14.44 6.35
C LEU A 44 2.16 14.99 4.93
N ASN A 45 3.39 15.05 4.42
CA ASN A 45 3.69 15.52 3.07
C ASN A 45 4.03 14.34 2.18
N VAL A 46 3.41 14.24 1.00
CA VAL A 46 3.70 13.17 0.03
C VAL A 46 4.42 13.74 -1.17
N PHE A 47 5.55 13.14 -1.53
CA PHE A 47 6.40 13.56 -2.64
C PHE A 47 6.55 12.45 -3.68
N SER A 48 6.80 12.82 -4.93
CA SER A 48 7.15 11.89 -6.01
C SER A 48 8.56 11.35 -5.84
N LEU A 49 8.76 10.04 -6.03
CA LEU A 49 10.11 9.48 -6.21
C LEU A 49 10.56 9.66 -7.66
N HIS A 50 11.80 10.12 -7.85
CA HIS A 50 12.43 10.09 -9.16
C HIS A 50 12.48 8.65 -9.69
N PRO A 51 12.29 8.40 -11.00
CA PRO A 51 12.34 7.04 -11.55
C PRO A 51 13.61 6.26 -11.20
N SER A 52 14.78 6.90 -11.18
CA SER A 52 16.04 6.27 -10.75
C SER A 52 16.10 5.87 -9.27
N CYS A 53 15.25 6.49 -8.43
CA CYS A 53 15.13 6.20 -7.00
C CYS A 53 14.05 5.15 -6.70
N GLN A 54 13.33 4.66 -7.71
CA GLN A 54 12.28 3.64 -7.56
C GLN A 54 12.86 2.22 -7.67
N GLY A 55 12.13 1.24 -7.12
CA GLY A 55 12.51 -0.17 -7.18
C GLY A 55 13.73 -0.52 -6.33
N GLY A 56 14.00 0.28 -5.30
CA GLY A 56 14.91 -0.08 -4.22
C GLY A 56 14.30 -1.19 -3.37
N GLU A 57 15.14 -2.12 -2.94
CA GLU A 57 14.79 -3.18 -1.98
C GLU A 57 14.72 -2.61 -0.56
N HIS A 58 15.63 -1.68 -0.23
CA HIS A 58 15.63 -0.96 1.04
C HIS A 58 15.92 0.52 0.87
N TYR A 59 15.39 1.33 1.80
CA TYR A 59 15.58 2.77 1.85
C TYR A 59 16.06 3.18 3.24
N LEU A 60 17.11 4.00 3.29
CA LEU A 60 17.68 4.53 4.54
C LEU A 60 17.82 6.05 4.39
N ALA A 61 17.81 6.74 5.52
CA ALA A 61 18.32 8.09 5.64
C ALA A 61 19.41 8.10 6.72
N HIS A 62 20.46 8.88 6.49
CA HIS A 62 21.61 8.96 7.39
C HIS A 62 21.87 10.40 7.80
N GLN A 63 22.59 10.57 8.93
CA GLN A 63 22.86 11.87 9.55
C GLN A 63 23.73 12.82 8.70
N ASP A 64 24.21 12.36 7.55
CA ASP A 64 24.86 13.17 6.52
C ASP A 64 23.86 13.87 5.58
N ASP A 65 22.57 13.81 5.92
CA ASP A 65 21.44 14.33 5.14
C ASP A 65 21.27 13.65 3.76
N LEU A 66 21.79 12.43 3.61
CA LEU A 66 21.67 11.64 2.39
C LEU A 66 20.71 10.46 2.57
N PHE A 67 20.04 10.13 1.47
CA PHE A 67 19.24 8.91 1.33
C PHE A 67 20.05 7.83 0.64
N TYR A 68 19.85 6.60 1.08
CA TYR A 68 20.54 5.41 0.61
C TYR A 68 19.48 4.43 0.11
N ILE A 69 19.61 3.99 -1.14
CA ILE A 69 18.65 3.13 -1.82
C ILE A 69 19.39 1.85 -2.21
N ILE A 70 19.12 0.77 -1.48
CA ILE A 70 19.77 -0.53 -1.71
C ILE A 70 19.00 -1.28 -2.80
N LYS A 71 19.76 -1.87 -3.73
CA LYS A 71 19.21 -2.73 -4.79
C LYS A 71 20.24 -3.81 -5.12
N GLY A 72 19.94 -5.05 -4.73
CA GLY A 72 20.88 -6.16 -4.85
C GLY A 72 22.15 -5.91 -4.04
N GLY A 73 23.32 -6.18 -4.63
CA GLY A 73 24.62 -6.03 -3.98
C GLY A 73 25.18 -4.60 -3.95
N ALA A 74 24.37 -3.58 -4.24
CA ALA A 74 24.81 -2.18 -4.34
C ALA A 74 23.79 -1.24 -3.70
N TYR A 75 24.22 -0.01 -3.46
CA TYR A 75 23.32 1.08 -3.09
C TYR A 75 23.63 2.35 -3.85
N ARG A 76 22.58 3.12 -4.10
CA ARG A 76 22.64 4.49 -4.60
C ARG A 76 22.48 5.45 -3.42
N ARG A 77 23.27 6.52 -3.40
CA ARG A 77 23.16 7.61 -2.43
C ARG A 77 22.73 8.89 -3.14
N VAL A 78 21.75 9.61 -2.59
CA VAL A 78 21.22 10.87 -3.15
C VAL A 78 20.91 11.86 -2.03
N SER A 79 21.05 13.16 -2.29
CA SER A 79 20.59 14.21 -1.34
C SER A 79 19.10 14.51 -1.47
N ASN A 80 18.46 14.12 -2.57
CA ASN A 80 17.02 14.30 -2.78
C ASN A 80 16.41 13.19 -3.64
N MET A 81 15.54 12.36 -3.04
CA MET A 81 14.87 11.26 -3.75
C MET A 81 13.90 11.71 -4.86
N ASN A 82 13.44 12.98 -4.85
CA ASN A 82 12.57 13.53 -5.90
C ASN A 82 13.32 13.82 -7.20
N MET A 83 14.62 14.07 -7.11
CA MET A 83 15.43 14.62 -8.19
C MET A 83 16.61 13.72 -8.58
N ASP A 84 16.88 12.65 -7.81
CA ASP A 84 18.11 11.85 -7.96
C ASP A 84 19.36 12.74 -7.87
N ALA A 85 19.30 13.74 -6.99
CA ALA A 85 20.33 14.76 -6.88
C ALA A 85 21.61 14.18 -6.27
N GLU A 86 22.76 14.57 -6.85
CA GLU A 86 24.10 14.19 -6.39
C GLU A 86 24.27 12.67 -6.28
N ALA A 87 23.66 11.95 -7.23
CA ALA A 87 23.62 10.51 -7.20
C ALA A 87 25.00 9.87 -7.35
N GLU A 88 25.36 9.04 -6.38
CA GLU A 88 26.54 8.18 -6.42
C GLU A 88 26.13 6.73 -6.16
N VAL A 89 26.84 5.78 -6.76
CA VAL A 89 26.55 4.35 -6.61
C VAL A 89 27.78 3.64 -6.09
N TYR A 90 27.56 2.81 -5.08
CA TYR A 90 28.60 2.04 -4.42
C TYR A 90 28.19 0.58 -4.30
N ASN A 91 29.18 -0.31 -4.34
CA ASN A 91 28.94 -1.72 -4.01
C ASN A 91 28.87 -1.88 -2.49
N LEU A 92 27.92 -2.69 -2.03
CA LEU A 92 27.90 -3.17 -0.66
C LEU A 92 29.03 -4.17 -0.48
N HIS A 93 29.72 -4.11 0.67
CA HIS A 93 30.60 -5.18 1.09
C HIS A 93 29.81 -6.50 1.16
N PRO A 94 30.38 -7.66 0.79
CA PRO A 94 29.66 -8.94 0.84
C PRO A 94 28.98 -9.24 2.19
N ASN A 95 29.62 -8.87 3.32
CA ASN A 95 29.06 -9.03 4.66
C ASN A 95 27.91 -8.07 4.99
N CYS A 96 27.72 -7.03 4.18
CA CYS A 96 26.65 -6.05 4.31
C CYS A 96 25.47 -6.33 3.36
N GLN A 97 25.47 -7.47 2.66
CA GLN A 97 24.39 -7.85 1.73
C GLN A 97 23.41 -8.83 2.38
N GLY A 98 22.20 -8.91 1.81
CA GLY A 98 21.20 -9.92 2.17
C GLY A 98 20.52 -9.72 3.53
N GLY A 99 20.54 -8.51 4.08
CA GLY A 99 19.73 -8.17 5.25
C GLY A 99 18.23 -8.20 4.94
N ASP A 100 17.43 -8.55 5.93
CA ASP A 100 15.97 -8.46 5.85
C ASP A 100 15.49 -7.00 5.98
N HIS A 101 16.22 -6.20 6.74
CA HIS A 101 16.01 -4.75 6.88
C HIS A 101 17.33 -4.02 7.04
N TYR A 102 17.32 -2.75 6.65
CA TYR A 102 18.44 -1.85 6.80
C TYR A 102 17.96 -0.54 7.39
N LEU A 103 18.74 0.03 8.32
CA LEU A 103 18.45 1.33 8.90
C LEU A 103 19.74 2.05 9.30
N SER A 104 19.62 3.32 9.68
CA SER A 104 20.74 4.10 10.20
C SER A 104 20.31 4.90 11.43
N VAL A 105 21.17 4.94 12.44
CA VAL A 105 20.97 5.63 13.73
C VAL A 105 22.29 5.70 14.50
N PHE A 106 22.48 6.66 15.42
CA PHE A 106 23.73 6.79 16.20
C PHE A 106 25.02 6.87 15.36
N GLY A 107 24.94 7.33 14.10
CA GLY A 107 26.08 7.37 13.18
C GLY A 107 26.54 6.02 12.63
N TYR A 108 25.74 4.96 12.76
CA TYR A 108 26.02 3.66 12.18
C TYR A 108 24.91 3.21 11.23
N PHE A 109 25.25 2.26 10.36
CA PHE A 109 24.30 1.47 9.58
C PHE A 109 24.06 0.14 10.29
N TYR A 110 22.79 -0.29 10.30
CA TYR A 110 22.37 -1.54 10.91
C TYR A 110 21.69 -2.41 9.87
N ILE A 111 22.04 -3.69 9.88
CA ILE A 111 21.58 -4.70 8.95
C ILE A 111 20.96 -5.81 9.78
N ILE A 112 19.65 -5.95 9.68
CA ILE A 112 18.87 -6.90 10.48
C ILE A 112 18.72 -8.19 9.69
N PHE A 113 19.13 -9.31 10.30
CA PHE A 113 18.89 -10.65 9.80
C PHE A 113 17.87 -11.32 10.73
N GLN A 114 16.58 -11.07 10.49
CA GLN A 114 15.47 -11.47 11.37
C GLN A 114 15.47 -12.98 11.60
N SER A 115 15.63 -13.78 10.53
CA SER A 115 15.64 -15.24 10.62
C SER A 115 16.77 -15.80 11.48
N LYS A 116 17.90 -15.09 11.55
CA LYS A 116 19.05 -15.43 12.41
C LYS A 116 18.90 -14.85 13.82
N GLY A 117 17.99 -13.92 14.04
CA GLY A 117 17.82 -13.22 15.32
C GLY A 117 19.03 -12.36 15.70
N VAL A 118 19.73 -11.80 14.71
CA VAL A 118 20.90 -10.94 14.90
C VAL A 118 20.81 -9.67 14.06
N TYR A 119 21.56 -8.65 14.44
CA TYR A 119 21.82 -7.49 13.60
C TYR A 119 23.31 -7.17 13.56
N ARG A 120 23.77 -6.71 12.40
CA ARG A 120 25.13 -6.23 12.18
C ARG A 120 25.13 -4.71 12.22
N ARG A 121 26.11 -4.11 12.90
CA ARG A 121 26.36 -2.67 12.93
C ARG A 121 27.69 -2.38 12.24
N VAL A 122 27.71 -1.41 11.33
CA VAL A 122 28.92 -0.95 10.62
C VAL A 122 28.95 0.57 10.52
N THR A 123 30.14 1.17 10.39
CA THR A 123 30.29 2.60 10.08
C THR A 123 30.24 2.88 8.58
N ASN A 124 30.56 1.87 7.76
CA ASN A 124 30.54 1.98 6.30
C ASN A 124 30.13 0.66 5.65
N MET A 125 29.03 0.66 4.88
CA MET A 125 28.50 -0.54 4.23
C MET A 125 29.32 -1.02 3.02
N ASN A 126 30.27 -0.24 2.50
CA ASN A 126 31.12 -0.59 1.36
C ASN A 126 32.32 -1.43 1.80
N THR A 127 32.77 -1.22 3.03
CA THR A 127 34.04 -1.75 3.55
C THR A 127 33.85 -2.64 4.77
N ASP A 128 32.62 -2.76 5.30
CA ASP A 128 32.33 -3.48 6.55
C ASP A 128 33.16 -2.94 7.73
N SER A 129 33.38 -1.63 7.73
CA SER A 129 34.20 -0.95 8.75
C SER A 129 33.56 -1.01 10.13
N ASP A 130 34.38 -1.26 11.14
CA ASP A 130 34.00 -1.33 12.56
C ASP A 130 32.84 -2.30 12.84
N ALA A 131 32.78 -3.37 12.05
CA ALA A 131 31.68 -4.31 12.09
C ALA A 131 31.59 -5.03 13.44
N VAL A 132 30.40 -4.98 14.03
CA VAL A 132 30.04 -5.78 15.20
C VAL A 132 28.68 -6.42 14.96
N GLU A 133 28.52 -7.66 15.40
CA GLU A 133 27.24 -8.37 15.36
C GLU A 133 26.72 -8.54 16.78
N TYR A 134 25.42 -8.27 16.95
CA TYR A 134 24.71 -8.41 18.21
C TYR A 134 23.48 -9.28 18.01
N SER A 135 23.04 -9.98 19.06
CA SER A 135 21.73 -10.63 19.01
C SER A 135 20.61 -9.60 19.09
N LEU A 136 19.52 -9.85 18.37
CA LEU A 136 18.27 -9.12 18.53
C LEU A 136 17.54 -9.66 19.76
N HIS A 137 17.14 -8.75 20.65
CA HIS A 137 16.26 -9.08 21.76
C HIS A 137 14.98 -9.75 21.23
N PRO A 138 14.45 -10.82 21.85
CA PRO A 138 13.26 -11.51 21.38
C PRO A 138 12.08 -10.59 21.05
N SER A 139 11.83 -9.57 21.88
CA SER A 139 10.76 -8.59 21.67
C SER A 139 10.94 -7.68 20.45
N CYS A 140 12.15 -7.63 19.87
CA CYS A 140 12.48 -6.81 18.71
C CYS A 140 12.59 -7.64 17.41
N ARG A 141 12.32 -8.95 17.42
CA ARG A 141 12.55 -9.84 16.27
C ARG A 141 11.44 -9.82 15.22
N ASP A 142 10.20 -9.62 15.66
CA ASP A 142 9.01 -9.82 14.82
C ASP A 142 8.51 -8.51 14.16
N GLY A 143 9.37 -7.51 14.03
CA GLY A 143 9.01 -6.24 13.39
C GLY A 143 8.70 -6.43 11.90
N LEU A 144 7.67 -5.73 11.42
CA LEU A 144 7.27 -5.77 10.01
C LEU A 144 8.14 -4.87 9.11
N TYR A 145 8.63 -3.77 9.68
CA TYR A 145 9.50 -2.76 9.08
C TYR A 145 10.34 -2.13 10.19
N TYR A 146 11.59 -1.77 9.92
CA TYR A 146 12.52 -1.18 10.89
C TYR A 146 13.10 0.12 10.37
N TRP A 147 13.27 1.11 11.25
CA TRP A 147 13.95 2.36 10.90
C TRP A 147 14.59 2.99 12.15
N GLY A 148 15.45 3.98 11.94
CA GLY A 148 16.12 4.71 13.00
C GLY A 148 15.89 6.21 12.86
N ILE A 149 15.73 6.91 13.98
CA ILE A 149 15.61 8.38 14.02
C ILE A 149 16.29 8.89 15.29
N LYS A 150 17.21 9.85 15.15
CA LYS A 150 18.02 10.41 16.25
C LYS A 150 18.75 9.33 17.03
N ASP A 151 18.29 9.13 18.27
CA ASP A 151 18.87 8.24 19.27
C ASP A 151 17.92 7.07 19.57
N TYR A 152 17.07 6.70 18.61
CA TYR A 152 16.08 5.66 18.80
C TYR A 152 15.95 4.77 17.58
N TYR A 153 15.82 3.48 17.88
CA TYR A 153 15.39 2.48 16.94
C TYR A 153 13.87 2.35 16.97
N TYR A 154 13.29 2.04 15.82
CA TYR A 154 11.86 1.85 15.66
C TYR A 154 11.55 0.62 14.83
N PHE A 155 10.39 0.01 15.09
CA PHE A 155 9.81 -0.96 14.16
C PHE A 155 8.28 -0.98 14.22
N VAL A 156 7.65 -1.33 13.10
CA VAL A 156 6.20 -1.58 13.05
C VAL A 156 5.94 -2.94 13.69
N LYS A 157 5.07 -2.98 14.70
CA LYS A 157 4.65 -4.24 15.33
C LYS A 157 3.68 -4.99 14.42
N PRO A 158 3.64 -6.33 14.48
CA PRO A 158 2.51 -7.10 13.98
C PRO A 158 1.20 -6.57 14.57
N HIS A 159 0.11 -6.64 13.79
CA HIS A 159 -1.20 -6.18 14.24
C HIS A 159 -1.64 -6.96 15.48
N ASP A 160 -2.05 -6.24 16.52
CA ASP A 160 -2.63 -6.80 17.75
C ASP A 160 -4.00 -6.17 18.05
N GLU A 161 -4.60 -6.53 19.18
CA GLU A 161 -5.93 -6.06 19.60
C GLU A 161 -6.01 -4.52 19.78
N TRP A 162 -4.86 -3.84 19.91
CA TRP A 162 -4.76 -2.40 20.13
C TRP A 162 -4.56 -1.60 18.83
N GLY A 163 -4.63 -2.26 17.67
CA GLY A 163 -4.55 -1.62 16.35
C GLY A 163 -3.17 -1.76 15.71
N ILE A 164 -2.76 -0.74 14.94
CA ILE A 164 -1.44 -0.71 14.31
C ILE A 164 -0.54 0.20 15.11
N GLN A 165 0.53 -0.40 15.62
CA GLN A 165 1.46 0.21 16.55
C GLN A 165 2.88 0.15 16.01
N TYR A 166 3.72 1.08 16.47
CA TYR A 166 5.15 0.98 16.34
C TYR A 166 5.84 1.04 17.70
N TYR A 167 6.95 0.34 17.76
CA TYR A 167 7.79 0.24 18.94
C TYR A 167 8.99 1.16 18.81
N ARG A 168 9.46 1.70 19.93
CA ARG A 168 10.66 2.52 20.04
C ARG A 168 11.55 1.96 21.14
N THR A 169 12.85 1.83 20.90
CA THR A 169 13.86 1.45 21.91
C THR A 169 15.17 2.18 21.66
N THR A 170 16.02 2.29 22.68
CA THR A 170 17.39 2.85 22.57
C THR A 170 18.45 1.77 22.32
N ASN A 171 18.09 0.48 22.37
CA ASN A 171 19.01 -0.63 22.10
C ASN A 171 18.24 -1.91 21.68
N PHE A 172 18.42 -2.38 20.44
CA PHE A 172 17.77 -3.63 19.98
C PHE A 172 18.29 -4.91 20.64
N HIS A 173 19.49 -4.89 21.26
CA HIS A 173 20.06 -6.05 21.94
C HIS A 173 19.47 -6.24 23.35
N GLU A 174 19.34 -5.13 24.09
CA GLU A 174 18.91 -5.12 25.49
C GLU A 174 17.44 -4.71 25.67
N ASN A 175 16.84 -4.11 24.64
CA ASN A 175 15.47 -3.62 24.64
C ASN A 175 15.19 -2.53 25.70
N THR A 176 16.12 -1.59 25.84
CA THR A 176 16.07 -0.51 26.83
C THR A 176 15.12 0.62 26.41
N ASP A 177 14.53 1.32 27.39
CA ASP A 177 13.64 2.47 27.21
C ASP A 177 12.50 2.27 26.20
N ALA A 178 12.02 1.03 26.17
CA ALA A 178 10.97 0.55 25.29
C ALA A 178 9.65 1.29 25.48
N VAL A 179 9.13 1.87 24.40
CA VAL A 179 7.81 2.51 24.37
C VAL A 179 7.06 2.12 23.11
N THR A 180 5.76 1.88 23.24
CA THR A 180 4.88 1.60 22.10
C THR A 180 3.98 2.80 21.82
N TYR A 181 3.82 3.12 20.55
CA TYR A 181 2.96 4.19 20.04
C TYR A 181 1.96 3.63 19.03
N SER A 182 0.79 4.25 18.94
CA SER A 182 -0.16 3.97 17.85
C SER A 182 0.21 4.80 16.63
N PHE A 183 -0.12 4.31 15.44
CA PHE A 183 -0.09 5.12 14.23
C PHE A 183 -1.34 5.98 14.11
N HIS A 184 -1.19 7.20 13.59
CA HIS A 184 -2.31 7.99 13.11
C HIS A 184 -2.98 7.29 11.92
N PRO A 185 -4.33 7.26 11.81
CA PRO A 185 -5.03 6.58 10.72
C PRO A 185 -4.59 7.02 9.31
N ASP A 186 -4.22 8.28 9.13
CA ASP A 186 -3.75 8.79 7.83
C ASP A 186 -2.36 8.28 7.45
N VAL A 187 -1.52 7.91 8.42
CA VAL A 187 -0.27 7.20 8.13
C VAL A 187 -0.60 5.75 7.77
N VAL A 188 -1.51 5.12 8.53
CA VAL A 188 -1.96 3.74 8.26
C VAL A 188 -2.53 3.62 6.85
N ASN A 189 -3.36 4.57 6.39
CA ASN A 189 -3.91 4.61 5.03
C ASN A 189 -2.85 4.51 3.91
N PHE A 190 -1.63 4.95 4.18
CA PHE A 190 -0.53 4.94 3.23
C PHE A 190 0.26 3.61 3.23
N LEU A 191 0.08 2.78 4.25
CA LEU A 191 0.78 1.50 4.39
C LEU A 191 0.16 0.40 3.50
N PRO A 192 0.97 -0.56 3.01
CA PRO A 192 0.47 -1.78 2.39
C PRO A 192 -0.52 -2.53 3.30
N GLY A 193 -1.77 -2.68 2.87
CA GLY A 193 -2.84 -3.32 3.66
C GLY A 193 -3.57 -2.37 4.62
N GLY A 194 -3.10 -1.13 4.76
CA GLY A 194 -3.62 -0.20 5.76
C GLY A 194 -5.01 0.35 5.45
N LEU A 195 -5.42 0.44 4.17
CA LEU A 195 -6.78 0.83 3.83
C LEU A 195 -7.83 -0.15 4.37
N ALA A 196 -7.52 -1.44 4.42
CA ALA A 196 -8.45 -2.42 4.98
C ALA A 196 -8.65 -2.23 6.50
N ILE A 197 -7.67 -1.64 7.20
CA ILE A 197 -7.72 -1.40 8.64
C ILE A 197 -8.62 -0.20 8.94
N THR A 198 -8.52 0.87 8.15
CA THR A 198 -9.26 2.12 8.39
C THR A 198 -10.63 2.15 7.69
N GLN A 199 -10.77 1.51 6.53
CA GLN A 199 -12.00 1.52 5.74
C GLN A 199 -12.75 0.17 5.76
N GLY A 200 -12.11 -0.90 6.26
CA GLY A 200 -12.62 -2.27 6.22
C GLY A 200 -12.12 -3.05 5.00
N SER A 201 -12.11 -4.38 5.10
CA SER A 201 -11.65 -5.27 4.04
C SER A 201 -12.32 -5.03 2.70
N ALA A 202 -11.59 -5.31 1.63
CA ALA A 202 -12.09 -5.32 0.28
C ALA A 202 -13.21 -6.34 0.10
N PHE A 203 -14.23 -5.92 -0.63
CA PHE A 203 -15.29 -6.80 -1.10
C PHE A 203 -15.45 -6.66 -2.61
N GLY A 204 -16.01 -7.71 -3.20
CA GLY A 204 -16.50 -7.69 -4.56
C GLY A 204 -17.88 -8.34 -4.59
N THR A 205 -18.85 -7.70 -5.21
CA THR A 205 -20.24 -8.14 -5.21
C THR A 205 -20.93 -7.83 -6.51
N TRP A 206 -21.87 -8.70 -6.89
CA TRP A 206 -22.79 -8.44 -7.98
C TRP A 206 -23.99 -7.66 -7.45
N LYS A 207 -24.22 -6.48 -8.01
CA LYS A 207 -25.37 -5.64 -7.68
C LYS A 207 -26.38 -5.66 -8.81
N ALA A 208 -27.64 -5.95 -8.50
CA ALA A 208 -28.72 -5.83 -9.46
C ALA A 208 -28.88 -4.35 -9.83
N ILE A 209 -28.63 -4.01 -11.09
CA ILE A 209 -28.78 -2.64 -11.61
C ILE A 209 -30.11 -2.46 -12.33
N LYS A 210 -30.71 -3.55 -12.82
CA LYS A 210 -32.00 -3.53 -13.51
C LYS A 210 -32.66 -4.90 -13.40
N THR A 211 -33.98 -4.88 -13.30
CA THR A 211 -34.84 -6.05 -13.43
C THR A 211 -35.88 -5.75 -14.49
N ILE A 212 -36.08 -6.65 -15.44
CA ILE A 212 -37.05 -6.50 -16.52
C ILE A 212 -38.01 -7.69 -16.43
N SER A 213 -39.31 -7.43 -16.37
CA SER A 213 -40.36 -8.44 -16.42
C SER A 213 -41.23 -8.24 -17.65
N ASN A 214 -41.64 -9.35 -18.28
CA ASN A 214 -42.68 -9.35 -19.30
C ASN A 214 -43.98 -9.91 -18.73
N ASP A 215 -44.78 -9.05 -18.11
CA ASP A 215 -46.06 -9.47 -17.54
C ASP A 215 -47.18 -9.63 -18.60
N SER A 216 -46.86 -9.40 -19.88
CA SER A 216 -47.82 -9.49 -20.98
C SER A 216 -47.96 -10.93 -21.52
N ASN A 217 -48.78 -11.08 -22.56
CA ASN A 217 -48.97 -12.36 -23.28
C ASN A 217 -48.24 -12.38 -24.63
N THR A 218 -47.43 -11.35 -24.94
CA THR A 218 -46.65 -11.23 -26.18
C THR A 218 -45.18 -11.01 -25.88
N PRO A 219 -44.24 -11.45 -26.72
CA PRO A 219 -42.83 -11.15 -26.53
C PRO A 219 -42.56 -9.64 -26.53
N ILE A 220 -41.67 -9.19 -25.64
CA ILE A 220 -41.18 -7.79 -25.62
C ILE A 220 -39.69 -7.76 -25.95
N THR A 221 -39.25 -6.70 -26.62
CA THR A 221 -37.83 -6.49 -26.93
C THR A 221 -37.31 -5.27 -26.18
N TRP A 222 -36.15 -5.43 -25.55
CA TRP A 222 -35.48 -4.39 -24.79
C TRP A 222 -34.13 -4.04 -25.42
N ASN A 223 -33.90 -2.74 -25.61
CA ASN A 223 -32.81 -2.28 -26.48
C ASN A 223 -31.71 -1.46 -25.78
N LYS A 224 -31.93 -1.05 -24.52
CA LYS A 224 -31.01 -0.17 -23.80
C LYS A 224 -30.94 -0.47 -22.31
N ILE A 225 -29.74 -0.42 -21.77
CA ILE A 225 -29.45 -0.49 -20.34
C ILE A 225 -28.52 0.67 -19.98
N THR A 226 -28.75 1.27 -18.82
CA THR A 226 -27.83 2.26 -18.24
C THR A 226 -27.09 1.60 -17.09
N ARG A 227 -25.76 1.75 -17.08
CA ARG A 227 -24.88 1.25 -16.02
C ARG A 227 -23.89 2.33 -15.61
N LYS A 228 -23.41 2.25 -14.38
CA LYS A 228 -22.36 3.17 -13.89
C LYS A 228 -21.00 2.50 -14.08
N VAL A 229 -20.03 3.15 -14.73
CA VAL A 229 -18.68 2.59 -14.92
C VAL A 229 -17.67 3.62 -14.41
N GLY A 230 -16.66 3.16 -13.67
CA GLY A 230 -15.58 4.01 -13.21
C GLY A 230 -15.36 4.01 -11.69
N TYR A 231 -14.56 4.96 -11.23
CA TYR A 231 -14.09 5.12 -9.86
C TYR A 231 -14.87 6.23 -9.12
N ALA A 232 -15.37 5.90 -7.93
CA ALA A 232 -16.07 6.82 -7.04
C ALA A 232 -15.09 7.76 -6.32
N LYS A 233 -14.48 8.70 -7.06
CA LYS A 233 -13.42 9.59 -6.59
C LYS A 233 -13.75 10.32 -5.28
N GLU A 234 -14.95 10.89 -5.18
CA GLU A 234 -15.40 11.62 -3.98
C GLU A 234 -15.42 10.78 -2.69
N LYS A 235 -15.62 9.45 -2.80
CA LYS A 235 -15.65 8.57 -1.62
C LYS A 235 -14.26 8.29 -1.05
N MET A 236 -13.23 8.57 -1.85
CA MET A 236 -11.84 8.25 -1.54
C MET A 236 -10.97 9.49 -1.38
N SER A 237 -11.40 10.65 -1.88
CA SER A 237 -10.72 11.93 -1.65
C SER A 237 -10.60 12.28 -0.17
N SER A 238 -11.49 11.78 0.68
CA SER A 238 -11.40 11.91 2.13
C SER A 238 -10.22 11.17 2.75
N ILE A 239 -9.49 10.31 2.02
CA ILE A 239 -8.27 9.65 2.54
C ILE A 239 -7.06 10.58 2.37
N GLU A 240 -7.05 11.39 1.30
CA GLU A 240 -5.98 12.36 1.00
C GLU A 240 -6.12 13.67 1.78
N HIS A 241 -7.23 13.93 2.47
CA HIS A 241 -7.56 15.25 3.01
C HIS A 241 -6.51 15.84 3.96
N ASN A 242 -5.81 15.00 4.73
CA ASN A 242 -4.75 15.42 5.65
C ASN A 242 -3.34 15.29 5.06
N TRP A 243 -3.23 14.89 3.79
CA TRP A 243 -1.95 14.77 3.10
C TRP A 243 -1.69 16.03 2.26
N SER A 244 -0.57 16.69 2.53
CA SER A 244 -0.02 17.71 1.66
C SER A 244 0.71 17.04 0.49
N VAL A 245 0.00 16.83 -0.61
CA VAL A 245 0.53 16.10 -1.78
C VAL A 245 1.27 17.05 -2.71
N SER A 246 2.59 16.93 -2.75
CA SER A 246 3.52 17.66 -3.64
C SER A 246 4.17 16.70 -4.64
N ILE A 247 3.35 16.08 -5.49
CA ILE A 247 3.77 15.22 -6.60
C ILE A 247 3.81 16.09 -7.86
N SER A 248 4.75 15.82 -8.80
CA SER A 248 5.00 16.60 -10.03
C SER A 248 3.74 17.12 -10.74
N ALA A 249 3.86 18.22 -11.51
CA ALA A 249 2.77 18.99 -12.14
C ALA A 249 1.68 18.24 -12.93
N SER A 250 1.86 16.95 -13.24
CA SER A 250 0.86 16.06 -13.86
C SER A 250 -0.09 15.38 -12.86
N TYR A 251 0.10 15.55 -11.56
CA TYR A 251 -0.65 14.83 -10.54
C TYR A 251 -2.03 15.45 -10.29
N GLN A 252 -3.09 14.72 -10.65
CA GLN A 252 -4.46 15.06 -10.29
C GLN A 252 -4.78 14.54 -8.89
N SER A 253 -5.39 15.38 -8.04
CA SER A 253 -5.95 14.94 -6.75
C SER A 253 -6.78 13.67 -6.92
N GLY A 254 -6.60 12.68 -6.03
CA GLY A 254 -7.24 11.36 -6.08
C GLY A 254 -6.45 10.29 -6.84
N ALA A 255 -5.34 10.61 -7.52
CA ALA A 255 -4.56 9.62 -8.26
C ALA A 255 -3.79 8.66 -7.33
N LEU A 256 -3.35 9.12 -6.16
CA LEU A 256 -2.64 8.29 -5.16
C LEU A 256 -3.62 7.37 -4.46
N THR A 257 -4.75 7.88 -3.99
CA THR A 257 -5.80 7.03 -3.39
C THR A 257 -6.32 6.00 -4.36
N LYS A 258 -6.45 6.33 -5.65
CA LYS A 258 -6.70 5.36 -6.71
C LYS A 258 -5.61 4.28 -6.76
N ALA A 259 -4.34 4.65 -6.76
CA ALA A 259 -3.23 3.70 -6.79
C ALA A 259 -3.17 2.82 -5.52
N ILE A 260 -3.40 3.40 -4.34
CA ILE A 260 -3.47 2.66 -3.07
C ILE A 260 -4.68 1.71 -3.07
N ALA A 261 -5.84 2.14 -3.59
CA ALA A 261 -7.02 1.29 -3.69
C ALA A 261 -6.82 0.12 -4.65
N LYS A 262 -6.22 0.36 -5.82
CA LYS A 262 -5.78 -0.70 -6.76
C LYS A 262 -4.89 -1.72 -6.05
N TYR A 263 -3.86 -1.23 -5.35
CA TYR A 263 -2.95 -2.09 -4.59
C TYR A 263 -3.72 -2.89 -3.53
N GLN A 264 -4.61 -2.26 -2.76
CA GLN A 264 -5.42 -2.92 -1.74
C GLN A 264 -6.32 -4.03 -2.32
N PHE A 265 -6.91 -3.85 -3.50
CA PHE A 265 -7.71 -4.89 -4.15
C PHE A 265 -6.86 -6.09 -4.62
N SER A 266 -5.61 -5.83 -5.00
CA SER A 266 -4.68 -6.87 -5.42
C SER A 266 -4.12 -7.73 -4.28
N LEU A 267 -4.19 -7.23 -3.03
CA LEU A 267 -3.76 -7.97 -1.85
C LEU A 267 -4.63 -9.20 -1.57
N THR A 268 -4.09 -10.17 -0.84
CA THR A 268 -4.85 -11.33 -0.37
C THR A 268 -5.83 -10.97 0.76
N ALA A 269 -6.80 -11.85 1.01
CA ALA A 269 -7.77 -11.69 2.09
C ALA A 269 -7.11 -11.55 3.49
N GLN A 270 -5.92 -12.14 3.68
CA GLN A 270 -5.11 -11.98 4.90
C GLN A 270 -4.83 -10.50 5.22
N TYR A 271 -4.57 -9.70 4.18
CA TYR A 271 -4.29 -8.26 4.30
C TYR A 271 -5.51 -7.42 3.92
N GLY A 272 -6.70 -8.01 3.98
CA GLY A 272 -7.97 -7.36 3.66
C GLY A 272 -8.15 -7.00 2.20
N GLY A 273 -7.44 -7.64 1.27
CA GLY A 273 -7.66 -7.49 -0.17
C GLY A 273 -8.59 -8.56 -0.76
N LYS A 274 -8.66 -8.63 -2.09
CA LYS A 274 -9.54 -9.56 -2.83
C LYS A 274 -8.80 -10.44 -3.84
N SER A 275 -7.48 -10.31 -3.94
CA SER A 275 -6.63 -11.02 -4.91
C SER A 275 -7.09 -10.86 -6.36
N VAL A 276 -7.54 -9.66 -6.74
CA VAL A 276 -8.01 -9.36 -8.09
C VAL A 276 -7.16 -8.30 -8.76
N ASN A 277 -6.95 -8.45 -10.05
CA ASN A 277 -6.32 -7.46 -10.90
C ASN A 277 -7.39 -6.55 -11.53
N THR A 278 -7.21 -5.25 -11.40
CA THR A 278 -8.14 -4.21 -11.86
C THR A 278 -7.54 -3.30 -12.93
N GLU A 279 -6.43 -3.69 -13.57
CA GLU A 279 -5.76 -2.88 -14.59
C GLU A 279 -6.61 -2.70 -15.86
N GLN A 280 -7.49 -3.65 -16.16
CA GLN A 280 -8.41 -3.57 -17.30
C GLN A 280 -9.69 -2.78 -17.00
N GLU A 281 -9.90 -2.38 -15.74
CA GLU A 281 -11.07 -1.63 -15.32
C GLU A 281 -10.90 -0.13 -15.56
N ASN A 282 -12.03 0.56 -15.74
CA ASN A 282 -12.02 2.00 -15.86
C ASN A 282 -11.83 2.65 -14.49
N TRP A 283 -10.75 3.40 -14.33
CA TRP A 283 -10.46 4.18 -13.13
C TRP A 283 -10.52 5.69 -13.37
N SER A 284 -11.24 6.14 -14.41
CA SER A 284 -11.73 7.52 -14.50
C SER A 284 -12.84 7.76 -13.49
N GLU A 285 -13.22 9.01 -13.27
CA GLU A 285 -14.39 9.33 -12.46
C GLU A 285 -15.64 8.59 -12.99
N ALA A 286 -16.46 8.08 -12.07
CA ALA A 286 -17.56 7.21 -12.41
C ALA A 286 -18.69 7.94 -13.13
N THR A 287 -19.04 7.48 -14.31
CA THR A 287 -20.10 8.04 -15.17
C THR A 287 -21.15 7.00 -15.49
N ASP A 288 -22.37 7.47 -15.75
CA ASP A 288 -23.41 6.61 -16.33
C ASP A 288 -23.15 6.43 -17.83
N MET A 289 -23.22 5.18 -18.29
CA MET A 289 -23.04 4.78 -19.67
C MET A 289 -24.28 4.04 -20.15
N GLU A 290 -24.80 4.43 -21.32
CA GLU A 290 -25.80 3.65 -22.03
C GLU A 290 -25.13 2.54 -22.84
N GLU A 291 -25.68 1.34 -22.75
CA GLU A 291 -25.28 0.19 -23.54
C GLU A 291 -26.48 -0.31 -24.35
N SER A 292 -26.28 -0.44 -25.65
CA SER A 292 -27.26 -1.06 -26.53
C SER A 292 -27.22 -2.57 -26.34
N VAL A 293 -28.35 -3.13 -25.99
CA VAL A 293 -28.55 -4.58 -25.90
C VAL A 293 -29.66 -4.99 -26.86
N SER A 294 -29.76 -6.27 -27.22
CA SER A 294 -30.93 -6.80 -27.91
C SER A 294 -31.40 -8.01 -27.14
N LEU A 295 -32.42 -7.80 -26.30
CA LEU A 295 -32.95 -8.84 -25.42
C LEU A 295 -34.44 -9.01 -25.67
N THR A 296 -34.86 -10.21 -26.03
CA THR A 296 -36.28 -10.56 -26.20
C THR A 296 -36.72 -11.42 -25.02
N LEU A 297 -37.74 -10.96 -24.28
CA LEU A 297 -38.36 -11.73 -23.19
C LEU A 297 -39.68 -12.33 -23.67
N GLN A 298 -39.85 -13.63 -23.46
CA GLN A 298 -41.12 -14.31 -23.70
C GLN A 298 -42.17 -13.90 -22.66
N PRO A 299 -43.47 -14.15 -22.93
CA PRO A 299 -44.52 -13.90 -21.96
C PRO A 299 -44.21 -14.53 -20.60
N LYS A 300 -44.42 -13.76 -19.53
CA LYS A 300 -44.22 -14.14 -18.12
C LYS A 300 -42.77 -14.41 -17.71
N GLU A 301 -41.79 -14.06 -18.53
CA GLU A 301 -40.38 -14.14 -18.16
C GLU A 301 -39.89 -12.91 -17.40
N LYS A 302 -38.81 -13.12 -16.66
CA LYS A 302 -38.12 -12.08 -15.91
C LYS A 302 -36.63 -12.26 -16.04
N ILE A 303 -35.91 -11.15 -16.21
CA ILE A 303 -34.45 -11.14 -16.25
C ILE A 303 -33.90 -10.12 -15.25
N TYR A 304 -32.76 -10.46 -14.72
CA TYR A 304 -31.96 -9.67 -13.78
C TYR A 304 -30.65 -9.33 -14.46
N ILE A 305 -30.29 -8.05 -14.38
CA ILE A 305 -29.05 -7.51 -14.93
C ILE A 305 -28.19 -7.12 -13.74
N TRP A 306 -27.08 -7.82 -13.61
CA TRP A 306 -26.13 -7.69 -12.52
C TRP A 306 -24.88 -6.99 -13.01
N GLN A 307 -24.33 -6.10 -12.20
CA GLN A 307 -23.03 -5.48 -12.44
C GLN A 307 -22.09 -5.76 -11.28
N TYR A 308 -20.85 -6.12 -11.58
CA TYR A 308 -19.84 -6.35 -10.56
C TYR A 308 -19.30 -5.02 -10.01
N GLN A 309 -19.14 -4.93 -8.69
CA GLN A 309 -18.61 -3.76 -8.00
C GLN A 309 -17.56 -4.19 -6.97
N LEU A 310 -16.47 -3.43 -6.88
CA LEU A 310 -15.50 -3.53 -5.79
C LEU A 310 -15.66 -2.39 -4.80
N GLY A 311 -15.33 -2.66 -3.54
CA GLY A 311 -15.37 -1.65 -2.49
C GLY A 311 -14.56 -2.04 -1.26
N LEU A 312 -14.48 -1.12 -0.30
CA LEU A 312 -13.82 -1.31 1.00
C LEU A 312 -14.87 -1.15 2.10
N GLY A 313 -14.91 -2.12 3.03
CA GLY A 313 -15.90 -2.18 4.09
C GLY A 313 -17.33 -2.19 3.54
N LYS A 314 -18.03 -1.07 3.65
CA LYS A 314 -19.41 -0.90 3.13
C LYS A 314 -19.49 0.04 1.92
N LYS A 315 -18.38 0.62 1.47
CA LYS A 315 -18.34 1.64 0.42
C LYS A 315 -17.96 1.00 -0.92
N SER A 316 -18.86 0.99 -1.89
CA SER A 316 -18.50 0.69 -3.30
C SER A 316 -17.63 1.82 -3.87
N ILE A 317 -16.49 1.43 -4.45
CA ILE A 317 -15.43 2.33 -4.93
C ILE A 317 -15.24 2.20 -6.43
N LEU A 318 -15.29 0.99 -6.98
CA LEU A 318 -15.09 0.74 -8.41
C LEU A 318 -16.32 0.03 -8.98
N PHE A 319 -16.93 0.64 -9.99
CA PHE A 319 -18.02 0.05 -10.75
C PHE A 319 -17.42 -0.59 -12.01
N CYS A 320 -17.35 -1.93 -12.01
CA CYS A 320 -16.62 -2.69 -13.02
C CYS A 320 -17.40 -2.76 -14.34
N ARG A 321 -16.70 -3.05 -15.43
CA ARG A 321 -17.28 -3.16 -16.77
C ARG A 321 -18.08 -4.45 -16.99
N ASP A 322 -17.94 -5.46 -16.15
CA ASP A 322 -18.59 -6.74 -16.35
C ASP A 322 -20.07 -6.73 -15.93
N MET A 323 -20.91 -7.32 -16.79
CA MET A 323 -22.33 -7.51 -16.55
C MET A 323 -22.73 -8.96 -16.76
N LYS A 324 -23.77 -9.37 -16.05
CA LYS A 324 -24.42 -10.67 -16.23
C LYS A 324 -25.92 -10.52 -16.36
N PHE A 325 -26.48 -11.30 -17.25
CA PHE A 325 -27.90 -11.38 -17.57
C PHE A 325 -28.36 -12.78 -17.25
N ASN A 326 -29.32 -12.92 -16.34
CA ASN A 326 -29.91 -14.21 -16.02
C ASN A 326 -31.33 -14.06 -15.47
N ASP A 327 -32.08 -15.15 -15.44
CA ASP A 327 -33.43 -15.25 -14.86
C ASP A 327 -33.42 -15.50 -13.35
N ASN A 328 -32.24 -15.76 -12.77
CA ASN A 328 -32.09 -16.04 -11.35
C ASN A 328 -32.15 -14.75 -10.52
N PRO A 329 -33.06 -14.66 -9.53
CA PRO A 329 -33.12 -13.52 -8.61
C PRO A 329 -31.90 -13.40 -7.69
N ASN A 330 -31.09 -14.45 -7.57
CA ASN A 330 -29.89 -14.44 -6.74
C ASN A 330 -28.67 -13.90 -7.51
N PRO A 331 -27.78 -13.15 -6.85
CA PRO A 331 -26.57 -12.63 -7.49
C PRO A 331 -25.68 -13.78 -8.00
N PRO A 332 -24.99 -13.59 -9.15
CA PRO A 332 -23.94 -14.50 -9.58
C PRO A 332 -22.85 -14.66 -8.50
N THR A 333 -22.15 -15.80 -8.51
CA THR A 333 -21.11 -16.11 -7.51
C THR A 333 -19.69 -15.96 -8.04
N GLU A 334 -19.51 -16.00 -9.37
CA GLU A 334 -18.20 -15.87 -10.02
C GLU A 334 -17.60 -14.47 -9.83
N VAL A 335 -16.28 -14.39 -9.71
CA VAL A 335 -15.55 -13.12 -9.78
C VAL A 335 -15.09 -12.93 -11.22
N PRO A 336 -15.55 -11.88 -11.93
CA PRO A 336 -15.24 -11.71 -13.35
C PRO A 336 -13.84 -11.13 -13.59
N LEU A 337 -13.15 -10.70 -12.52
CA LEU A 337 -11.83 -10.10 -12.59
C LEU A 337 -10.74 -11.18 -12.55
N PRO A 338 -9.65 -11.03 -13.32
CA PRO A 338 -8.53 -11.95 -13.26
C PRO A 338 -7.85 -11.91 -11.87
N PRO A 339 -7.21 -13.01 -11.45
CA PRO A 339 -6.45 -13.03 -10.21
C PRO A 339 -5.28 -12.03 -10.26
N SER A 340 -4.90 -11.48 -9.11
CA SER A 340 -3.65 -10.71 -8.99
C SER A 340 -2.46 -11.67 -8.94
N ASN A 341 -1.38 -11.31 -9.65
CA ASN A 341 -0.13 -12.08 -9.69
C ASN A 341 0.83 -11.67 -8.56
N GLN A 342 0.32 -11.36 -7.36
CA GLN A 342 1.18 -10.94 -6.25
C GLN A 342 2.05 -12.08 -5.73
#